data_AF-A0A0M3J7N4-F1
#
_entry.id   AF-A0A0M3J7N4-F1
#
_cell.length_a   1.000
_cell.length_b   1.000
_cell.length_c   1.000
_cell.angle_alpha   90.00
_cell.angle_beta   90.00
_cell.angle_gamma   90.00
#
_symmetry.space_group_name_H-M   'P 1'
#
loop_
_entity.id
_entity.type
_entity.pdbx_description
1 polymer ?
#
loop_
_entity_poly.entity_id
_entity_poly.type
_entity_poly.pdbx_seq_one_letter_code
_entity_poly.pdbx_strand_id
1 'polypeptide(L)'
;LLSWFGLGGSSYDSREVKPTPDQQQLIKIAQNVILECHPEQLIVDGKYLTSSALTELVNAIVQASSAIVSQSEGMAPSQQTKKLNEQDEDALVLYLELMVSITLENKDRLSQIWPSVQHHLQWIMSTFGRNPVLVERAVVGLLRLANRNLFRLKDDIAEEILHSLAMLLKLRPPAMFMFSRQIAFGLHELLRANAANVHRKEHWAVLFALLEAAGAGAYADDIQQQQRETVGSYFRFKEIG
;
A
#
# COMPACT_ATOMS: atom_id res chain seq x y z
N LEU A 1 -1.61 18.44 -3.19
CA LEU A 1 -2.96 17.91 -3.54
C LEU A 1 -3.60 18.61 -4.74
N LEU A 2 -3.30 19.89 -5.04
CA LEU A 2 -3.86 20.59 -6.21
C LEU A 2 -2.93 20.67 -7.45
N SER A 3 -1.68 20.18 -7.37
CA SER A 3 -0.77 20.18 -8.52
C SER A 3 -1.20 19.19 -9.61
N TRP A 4 -1.95 18.14 -9.27
CA TRP A 4 -2.37 17.09 -10.20
C TRP A 4 -3.59 17.46 -11.07
N PHE A 5 -4.37 18.49 -10.68
CA PHE A 5 -5.53 18.95 -11.46
C PHE A 5 -5.21 20.12 -12.41
N GLY A 6 -3.93 20.50 -12.58
CA GLY A 6 -3.53 21.59 -13.48
C GLY A 6 -4.05 22.99 -13.08
N LEU A 7 -4.61 23.14 -11.87
CA LEU A 7 -5.18 24.39 -11.36
C LEU A 7 -4.47 24.93 -10.10
N GLY A 8 -3.36 24.32 -9.71
CA GLY A 8 -2.53 24.81 -8.61
C GLY A 8 -1.36 25.64 -9.12
N GLY A 9 -1.57 26.94 -9.34
CA GLY A 9 -0.48 27.89 -9.52
C GLY A 9 0.35 27.99 -8.24
N SER A 10 1.44 27.23 -8.18
CA SER A 10 2.44 27.36 -7.13
C SER A 10 3.79 27.63 -7.78
N SER A 11 4.24 28.86 -7.55
CA SER A 11 5.43 29.50 -8.11
C SER A 11 6.73 28.97 -7.47
N TYR A 12 7.02 27.68 -7.63
CA TYR A 12 8.38 27.17 -7.50
C TYR A 12 8.94 26.95 -8.90
N ASP A 13 9.94 27.76 -9.23
CA ASP A 13 10.74 27.73 -10.45
C ASP A 13 11.57 26.43 -10.51
N SER A 14 10.91 25.28 -10.59
CA SER A 14 11.48 24.10 -11.23
C SER A 14 11.48 24.44 -12.71
N ARG A 15 12.57 25.06 -13.19
CA ARG A 15 12.79 25.23 -14.63
C ARG A 15 12.62 23.85 -15.25
N GLU A 16 11.49 23.62 -15.91
CA GLU A 16 11.34 22.49 -16.82
C GLU A 16 12.40 22.70 -17.90
N VAL A 17 13.58 22.12 -17.67
CA VAL A 17 14.65 22.11 -18.65
C VAL A 17 14.12 21.28 -19.80
N LYS A 18 13.66 21.97 -20.86
CA LYS A 18 13.23 21.31 -22.08
C LYS A 18 14.37 20.41 -22.54
N PRO A 19 14.12 19.10 -22.75
CA PRO A 19 15.18 18.20 -23.14
C PRO A 19 15.84 18.70 -24.43
N THR A 20 17.15 18.56 -24.53
CA THR A 20 17.86 18.85 -25.79
C THR A 20 17.37 17.92 -26.90
N PRO A 21 17.58 18.26 -28.18
CA PRO A 21 17.22 17.38 -29.30
C PRO A 21 17.79 15.96 -29.14
N ASP A 22 19.03 15.86 -28.68
CA ASP A 22 19.69 14.57 -28.41
C ASP A 22 19.02 13.81 -27.26
N GLN A 23 18.68 14.50 -26.16
CA GLN A 23 17.93 13.87 -25.05
C GLN A 23 16.54 13.40 -25.51
N GLN A 24 15.85 14.15 -26.36
CA GLN A 24 14.59 13.73 -26.96
C GLN A 24 14.73 12.47 -27.83
N GLN A 25 15.83 12.34 -28.56
CA GLN A 25 16.13 11.11 -29.31
C GLN A 25 16.37 9.93 -28.37
N LEU A 26 17.16 10.13 -27.30
CA LEU A 26 17.42 9.08 -26.30
C LEU A 26 16.14 8.65 -25.57
N ILE A 27 15.26 9.59 -25.22
CA ILE A 27 13.95 9.28 -24.63
C ILE A 27 13.12 8.42 -25.58
N LYS A 28 13.06 8.74 -26.88
CA LYS A 28 12.35 7.93 -27.88
C LYS A 28 12.92 6.52 -28.01
N ILE A 29 14.25 6.39 -28.00
CA ILE A 29 14.92 5.09 -28.04
C ILE A 29 14.54 4.28 -26.78
N ALA A 30 14.63 4.88 -25.60
CA ALA A 30 14.26 4.23 -24.35
C ALA A 30 12.79 3.78 -24.34
N GLN A 31 11.88 4.63 -24.81
CA GLN A 31 10.45 4.28 -24.96
C GLN A 31 10.26 3.09 -25.89
N ASN A 32 10.93 3.06 -27.05
CA ASN A 32 10.84 1.94 -27.97
C ASN A 32 11.39 0.65 -27.33
N VAL A 33 12.52 0.72 -26.63
CA VAL A 33 13.08 -0.45 -25.91
C VAL A 33 12.08 -0.99 -24.89
N ILE A 34 11.44 -0.11 -24.10
CA ILE A 34 10.43 -0.52 -23.11
C ILE A 34 9.24 -1.21 -23.79
N LEU A 35 8.78 -0.68 -24.93
CA LEU A 35 7.66 -1.27 -25.69
C LEU A 35 8.02 -2.66 -26.22
N GLU A 36 9.22 -2.83 -26.78
CA GLU A 36 9.72 -4.13 -27.29
C GLU A 36 9.92 -5.16 -26.17
N CYS A 37 10.12 -4.72 -24.92
CA CYS A 37 10.20 -5.61 -23.77
C CYS A 37 8.85 -6.18 -23.32
N HIS A 38 7.72 -5.68 -23.83
CA HIS A 38 6.36 -6.13 -23.49
C HIS A 38 6.13 -6.40 -21.98
N PRO A 39 6.38 -5.42 -21.08
CA PRO A 39 6.34 -5.63 -19.64
C PRO A 39 4.96 -6.09 -19.13
N GLU A 40 3.87 -5.68 -19.78
CA GLU A 40 2.52 -6.15 -19.44
C GLU A 40 2.34 -7.64 -19.74
N GLN A 41 2.93 -8.13 -20.85
CA GLN A 41 2.90 -9.54 -21.22
C GLN A 41 3.65 -10.39 -20.18
N LEU A 42 4.78 -9.89 -19.66
CA LEU A 42 5.51 -10.55 -18.57
C LEU A 42 4.65 -10.76 -17.32
N ILE A 43 3.80 -9.78 -16.97
CA ILE A 43 2.88 -9.88 -15.84
C ILE A 43 1.84 -10.96 -16.10
N VAL A 44 1.20 -10.94 -17.27
CA VAL A 44 0.15 -11.90 -17.66
C VAL A 44 0.71 -13.32 -17.76
N ASP A 45 1.92 -13.47 -18.31
CA ASP A 45 2.59 -14.76 -18.46
C ASP A 45 3.21 -15.27 -17.15
N GLY A 46 3.22 -14.44 -16.10
CA GLY A 46 3.56 -14.84 -14.74
C GLY A 46 2.80 -16.09 -14.26
N LYS A 47 1.56 -16.30 -14.75
CA LYS A 47 0.75 -17.49 -14.48
C LYS A 47 1.36 -18.80 -15.02
N TYR A 48 2.26 -18.73 -16.00
CA TYR A 48 2.94 -19.87 -16.59
C TYR A 48 4.32 -20.15 -15.99
N LEU A 49 4.85 -19.24 -15.15
CA LEU A 49 6.11 -19.48 -14.44
C LEU A 49 6.01 -20.74 -13.59
N THR A 50 7.13 -21.43 -13.38
CA THR A 50 7.20 -22.47 -12.35
C THR A 50 7.00 -21.83 -10.98
N SER A 51 6.60 -22.62 -9.98
CA SER A 51 6.49 -22.14 -8.60
C SER A 51 7.79 -21.49 -8.13
N SER A 52 8.94 -22.13 -8.32
CA SER A 52 10.23 -21.55 -7.93
C SER A 52 10.51 -20.21 -8.63
N ALA A 53 10.30 -20.11 -9.94
CA ALA A 53 10.53 -18.89 -10.69
C ALA A 53 9.60 -17.74 -10.25
N LEU A 54 8.34 -18.05 -9.92
CA LEU A 54 7.40 -17.05 -9.39
C LEU A 54 7.87 -16.52 -8.02
N THR A 55 8.30 -17.40 -7.11
CA THR A 55 8.84 -16.97 -5.81
C THR A 55 10.09 -16.11 -5.97
N GLU A 56 11.02 -16.52 -6.84
CA GLU A 56 12.23 -15.73 -7.10
C GLU A 56 11.92 -14.37 -7.73
N LEU A 57 10.92 -14.30 -8.63
CA LEU A 57 10.47 -13.02 -9.18
C LEU A 57 9.94 -12.08 -8.09
N VAL A 58 9.10 -12.57 -7.19
CA VAL A 58 8.58 -11.77 -6.06
C VAL A 58 9.73 -11.34 -5.13
N ASN A 59 10.66 -12.24 -4.83
CA ASN A 59 11.84 -11.93 -4.00
C ASN A 59 12.73 -10.87 -4.65
N ALA A 60 12.94 -10.95 -5.97
CA ALA A 60 13.72 -9.96 -6.72
C ALA A 60 13.09 -8.56 -6.64
N ILE A 61 11.75 -8.47 -6.71
CA ILE A 61 11.04 -7.19 -6.55
C ILE A 61 11.21 -6.63 -5.13
N VAL A 62 11.11 -7.48 -4.10
CA VAL A 62 11.36 -7.08 -2.70
C VAL A 62 12.80 -6.58 -2.51
N GLN A 63 13.78 -7.27 -3.09
CA GLN A 63 15.19 -6.89 -3.03
C GLN A 63 15.45 -5.57 -3.76
N ALA A 64 14.88 -5.39 -4.96
CA ALA A 64 15.01 -4.14 -5.72
C ALA A 64 14.44 -2.95 -4.96
N SER A 65 13.28 -3.13 -4.33
CA SER A 65 12.66 -2.11 -3.47
C SER A 65 13.53 -1.77 -2.25
N SER A 66 14.13 -2.79 -1.63
CA SER A 66 15.01 -2.60 -0.46
C SER A 66 16.33 -1.92 -0.85
N ALA A 67 16.84 -2.19 -2.06
CA ALA A 67 18.08 -1.61 -2.57
C ALA A 67 18.00 -0.10 -2.78
N ILE A 68 16.84 0.43 -3.20
CA ILE A 68 16.55 1.87 -3.26
C ILE A 68 16.78 2.50 -1.89
N VAL A 69 16.30 1.82 -0.85
CA VAL A 69 16.37 2.31 0.51
C VAL A 69 17.78 2.27 1.08
N SER A 70 18.55 1.20 0.84
CA SER A 70 19.94 1.11 1.31
C SER A 70 20.87 2.15 0.67
N GLN A 71 20.60 2.57 -0.56
CA GLN A 71 21.38 3.61 -1.24
C GLN A 71 21.18 5.01 -0.63
N SER A 72 20.06 5.22 0.08
CA SER A 72 19.72 6.48 0.73
C SER A 72 20.33 6.66 2.14
N GLU A 73 21.03 5.65 2.69
CA GLU A 73 21.45 5.61 4.10
C GLU A 73 22.73 6.40 4.43
N GLY A 74 23.17 7.31 3.56
CA GLY A 74 24.32 8.19 3.80
C GLY A 74 24.10 9.33 4.82
N MET A 75 22.95 9.42 5.50
CA MET A 75 22.64 10.54 6.42
C MET A 75 22.11 10.09 7.78
N ALA A 76 22.58 10.80 8.81
CA ALA A 76 22.58 10.45 10.23
C ALA A 76 21.23 10.04 10.87
N PRO A 77 21.25 9.33 12.02
CA PRO A 77 20.09 8.66 12.64
C PRO A 77 18.98 9.57 13.20
N SER A 78 18.98 10.88 12.97
CA SER A 78 18.18 11.84 13.73
C SER A 78 17.02 12.50 12.97
N GLN A 79 16.67 12.07 11.75
CA GLN A 79 15.45 12.53 11.06
C GLN A 79 14.62 11.34 10.57
N GLN A 80 13.61 10.97 11.36
CA GLN A 80 12.74 9.79 11.20
C GLN A 80 11.70 9.89 10.05
N THR A 81 12.08 10.45 8.91
CA THR A 81 11.34 10.32 7.64
C THR A 81 12.36 10.17 6.52
N LYS A 82 12.49 8.96 5.97
CA LYS A 82 13.26 8.73 4.73
C LYS A 82 12.56 9.51 3.61
N LYS A 83 13.06 10.69 3.30
CA LYS A 83 12.54 11.52 2.21
C LYS A 83 13.16 10.99 0.92
N LEU A 84 12.33 10.33 0.12
CA LEU A 84 12.72 9.84 -1.20
C LEU A 84 12.86 11.03 -2.16
N ASN A 85 13.77 10.91 -3.13
CA ASN A 85 13.70 11.73 -4.32
C ASN A 85 12.57 11.19 -5.23
N GLU A 86 12.22 11.96 -6.27
CA GLU A 86 11.14 11.61 -7.19
C GLU A 86 11.38 10.28 -7.91
N GLN A 87 12.62 10.02 -8.33
CA GLN A 87 12.98 8.79 -9.06
C GLN A 87 12.86 7.54 -8.19
N ASP A 88 13.31 7.62 -6.93
CA ASP A 88 13.22 6.54 -5.96
C ASP A 88 11.77 6.26 -5.56
N GLU A 89 10.95 7.32 -5.44
CA GLU A 89 9.50 7.19 -5.21
C GLU A 89 8.81 6.49 -6.38
N ASP A 90 9.06 6.94 -7.60
CA ASP A 90 8.49 6.34 -8.82
C ASP A 90 8.90 4.87 -8.98
N ALA A 91 10.16 4.54 -8.70
CA ALA A 91 10.65 3.17 -8.78
C ALA A 91 9.98 2.27 -7.72
N LEU A 92 9.79 2.75 -6.49
CA LEU A 92 9.06 2.02 -5.45
C LEU A 92 7.58 1.83 -5.80
N VAL A 93 6.93 2.85 -6.38
CA VAL A 93 5.56 2.74 -6.88
C VAL A 93 5.48 1.68 -7.98
N LEU A 94 6.42 1.68 -8.93
CA LEU A 94 6.50 0.70 -10.01
C LEU A 94 6.63 -0.73 -9.46
N TYR A 95 7.56 -0.97 -8.53
CA TYR A 95 7.78 -2.29 -7.94
C TYR A 95 6.56 -2.79 -7.16
N LEU A 96 5.89 -1.90 -6.43
CA LEU A 96 4.66 -2.23 -5.72
C LEU A 96 3.52 -2.60 -6.67
N GLU A 97 3.26 -1.80 -7.71
CA GLU A 97 2.22 -2.08 -8.71
C GLU A 97 2.52 -3.35 -9.51
N LEU A 98 3.80 -3.61 -9.81
CA LEU A 98 4.25 -4.84 -10.46
C LEU A 98 3.97 -6.05 -9.56
N MET A 99 4.33 -5.99 -8.28
CA MET A 99 4.07 -7.06 -7.31
C MET A 99 2.56 -7.33 -7.16
N VAL A 100 1.75 -6.28 -7.02
CA VAL A 100 0.28 -6.40 -6.94
C VAL A 100 -0.28 -7.07 -8.19
N SER A 101 0.18 -6.64 -9.37
CA SER A 101 -0.31 -7.17 -10.65
C SER A 101 0.08 -8.64 -10.86
N ILE A 102 1.32 -9.01 -10.57
CA ILE A 102 1.77 -10.42 -10.58
C ILE A 102 0.92 -11.24 -9.61
N THR A 103 0.67 -10.73 -8.41
CA THR A 103 -0.11 -11.42 -7.39
C THR A 103 -1.55 -11.66 -7.85
N LEU A 104 -2.17 -10.68 -8.52
CA LEU A 104 -3.53 -10.79 -9.09
C LEU A 104 -3.63 -11.85 -10.20
N GLU A 105 -2.61 -11.96 -11.06
CA GLU A 105 -2.55 -12.98 -12.12
C GLU A 105 -2.29 -14.39 -11.58
N ASN A 106 -1.73 -14.51 -10.37
CA ASN A 106 -1.29 -15.76 -9.75
C ASN A 106 -2.21 -16.28 -8.63
N LYS A 107 -3.52 -16.01 -8.75
CA LYS A 107 -4.55 -16.34 -7.73
C LYS A 107 -4.50 -17.79 -7.19
N ASP A 108 -4.22 -18.78 -8.04
CA ASP A 108 -4.27 -20.20 -7.65
C ASP A 108 -3.02 -20.64 -6.86
N ARG A 109 -2.02 -19.76 -6.75
CA ARG A 109 -0.74 -20.01 -6.05
C ARG A 109 -0.46 -18.97 -4.97
N LEU A 110 -1.49 -18.25 -4.52
CA LEU A 110 -1.33 -17.17 -3.57
C LEU A 110 -0.67 -17.60 -2.27
N SER A 111 -0.98 -18.79 -1.75
CA SER A 111 -0.34 -19.32 -0.53
C SER A 111 1.19 -19.32 -0.59
N GLN A 112 1.76 -19.43 -1.80
CA GLN A 112 3.19 -19.50 -2.01
C GLN A 112 3.88 -18.12 -1.95
N ILE A 113 3.19 -17.07 -2.38
CA ILE A 113 3.77 -15.72 -2.52
C ILE A 113 3.21 -14.71 -1.53
N TRP A 114 2.03 -14.98 -0.96
CA TRP A 114 1.31 -14.07 -0.08
C TRP A 114 2.13 -13.59 1.12
N PRO A 115 2.89 -14.46 1.84
CA PRO A 115 3.71 -13.99 2.97
C PRO A 115 4.70 -12.89 2.57
N SER A 116 5.37 -13.02 1.43
CA SER A 116 6.29 -12.01 0.91
C SER A 116 5.56 -10.72 0.50
N VAL A 117 4.41 -10.85 -0.16
CA VAL A 117 3.58 -9.70 -0.61
C VAL A 117 3.03 -8.93 0.59
N GLN A 118 2.47 -9.64 1.58
CA GLN A 118 1.95 -9.06 2.81
C GLN A 118 3.04 -8.33 3.58
N HIS A 119 4.20 -8.96 3.77
CA HIS A 119 5.34 -8.34 4.44
C HIS A 119 5.82 -7.08 3.70
N HIS A 120 5.87 -7.12 2.37
CA HIS A 120 6.28 -5.97 1.57
C HIS A 120 5.28 -4.79 1.67
N LEU A 121 3.98 -5.05 1.59
CA LEU A 121 2.94 -4.04 1.81
C LEU A 121 3.04 -3.41 3.20
N GLN A 122 3.23 -4.24 4.23
CA GLN A 122 3.41 -3.77 5.60
C GLN A 122 4.66 -2.89 5.72
N TRP A 123 5.77 -3.33 5.13
CA TRP A 123 7.04 -2.59 5.11
C TRP A 123 6.89 -1.23 4.42
N ILE A 124 6.23 -1.14 3.26
CA ILE A 124 5.96 0.14 2.58
C ILE A 124 5.14 1.07 3.47
N MET A 125 4.01 0.59 4.02
CA MET A 125 3.10 1.43 4.81
C MET A 125 3.76 1.93 6.12
N SER A 126 4.61 1.12 6.73
CA SER A 126 5.30 1.47 7.98
C SER A 126 6.52 2.37 7.74
N THR A 127 7.37 2.04 6.77
CA THR A 127 8.59 2.78 6.46
C THR A 127 8.28 4.13 5.82
N PHE A 128 7.29 4.16 4.92
CA PHE A 128 6.91 5.34 4.14
C PHE A 128 5.53 5.88 4.52
N GLY A 129 5.05 5.63 5.74
CA GLY A 129 3.73 6.09 6.22
C GLY A 129 3.52 7.61 6.25
N ARG A 130 4.55 8.40 5.91
CA ARG A 130 4.47 9.85 5.68
C ARG A 130 4.45 10.27 4.21
N ASN A 131 4.69 9.34 3.30
CA ASN A 131 4.62 9.55 1.87
C ASN A 131 3.20 9.23 1.36
N PRO A 132 2.41 10.23 0.95
CA PRO A 132 1.02 9.99 0.55
C PRO A 132 0.92 9.12 -0.71
N VAL A 133 1.85 9.25 -1.66
CA VAL A 133 1.82 8.50 -2.93
C VAL A 133 2.01 7.01 -2.67
N LEU A 134 3.07 6.64 -1.95
CA LEU A 134 3.33 5.23 -1.63
C LEU A 134 2.26 4.61 -0.73
N VAL A 135 1.75 5.37 0.25
CA VAL A 135 0.67 4.89 1.11
C VAL A 135 -0.60 4.67 0.30
N GLU A 136 -0.99 5.60 -0.57
CA GLU A 136 -2.17 5.42 -1.43
C GLU A 136 -2.06 4.15 -2.27
N ARG A 137 -0.91 3.95 -2.91
CA ARG A 137 -0.63 2.79 -3.76
C ARG A 137 -0.70 1.49 -2.98
N ALA A 138 -0.15 1.45 -1.78
CA ALA A 138 -0.22 0.26 -0.91
C ALA A 138 -1.65 -0.02 -0.43
N VAL A 139 -2.41 1.02 -0.07
CA VAL A 139 -3.81 0.90 0.36
C VAL A 139 -4.67 0.34 -0.77
N VAL A 140 -4.59 0.96 -1.96
CA VAL A 140 -5.34 0.54 -3.15
C VAL A 140 -4.91 -0.86 -3.60
N GLY A 141 -3.62 -1.16 -3.58
CA GLY A 141 -3.09 -2.48 -3.92
C GLY A 141 -3.64 -3.58 -3.01
N LEU A 142 -3.62 -3.37 -1.70
CA LEU A 142 -4.19 -4.31 -0.73
C LEU A 142 -5.69 -4.52 -0.93
N LEU A 143 -6.46 -3.45 -1.14
CA LEU A 143 -7.90 -3.53 -1.39
C LEU A 143 -8.22 -4.26 -2.71
N ARG A 144 -7.43 -4.04 -3.77
CA ARG A 144 -7.57 -4.78 -5.05
C ARG A 144 -7.30 -6.27 -4.85
N LEU A 145 -6.25 -6.62 -4.10
CA LEU A 145 -5.90 -8.01 -3.80
C LEU A 145 -6.98 -8.70 -2.98
N ALA A 146 -7.53 -8.04 -1.96
CA ALA A 146 -8.64 -8.58 -1.18
C ALA A 146 -9.90 -8.78 -2.05
N ASN A 147 -10.33 -7.75 -2.77
CA ASN A 147 -11.54 -7.82 -3.59
C ASN A 147 -11.48 -8.89 -4.68
N ARG A 148 -10.32 -9.10 -5.30
CA ARG A 148 -10.18 -10.07 -6.40
C ARG A 148 -10.14 -11.52 -5.94
N ASN A 149 -9.53 -11.79 -4.78
CA ASN A 149 -9.14 -13.15 -4.40
C ASN A 149 -10.08 -13.80 -3.39
N LEU A 150 -10.75 -13.04 -2.51
CA LEU A 150 -11.54 -13.60 -1.41
C LEU A 150 -12.69 -14.53 -1.85
N PHE A 151 -13.23 -14.39 -3.06
CA PHE A 151 -14.30 -15.27 -3.57
C PHE A 151 -13.80 -16.67 -3.99
N ARG A 152 -12.53 -16.80 -4.38
CA ARG A 152 -12.01 -18.00 -5.08
C ARG A 152 -10.96 -18.76 -4.28
N LEU A 153 -10.62 -18.27 -3.11
CA LEU A 153 -9.55 -18.81 -2.29
C LEU A 153 -10.04 -19.93 -1.39
N LYS A 154 -9.10 -20.81 -1.02
CA LYS A 154 -9.28 -21.70 0.12
C LYS A 154 -9.35 -20.86 1.39
N ASP A 155 -10.14 -21.33 2.36
CA ASP A 155 -10.44 -20.61 3.59
C ASP A 155 -9.18 -20.03 4.25
N ASP A 156 -8.10 -20.81 4.40
CA ASP A 156 -6.86 -20.37 5.06
C ASP A 156 -6.26 -19.08 4.47
N ILE A 157 -6.10 -18.99 3.15
CA ILE A 157 -5.51 -17.80 2.51
C ILE A 157 -6.49 -16.63 2.48
N ALA A 158 -7.79 -16.91 2.36
CA ALA A 158 -8.79 -15.85 2.43
C ALA A 158 -8.77 -15.16 3.81
N GLU A 159 -8.62 -15.95 4.88
CA GLU A 159 -8.51 -15.45 6.26
C GLU A 159 -7.23 -14.61 6.46
N GLU A 160 -6.08 -15.05 5.92
CA GLU A 160 -4.83 -14.28 5.97
C GLU A 160 -4.96 -12.92 5.24
N ILE A 161 -5.61 -12.89 4.09
CA ILE A 161 -5.88 -11.66 3.34
C ILE A 161 -6.84 -10.74 4.10
N LEU A 162 -7.91 -11.27 4.69
CA LEU A 162 -8.84 -10.49 5.52
C LEU A 162 -8.14 -9.91 6.74
N HIS A 163 -7.31 -10.70 7.43
CA HIS A 163 -6.53 -10.23 8.57
C HIS A 163 -5.56 -9.11 8.17
N SER A 164 -4.98 -9.19 6.97
CA SER A 164 -4.06 -8.20 6.43
C SER A 164 -4.69 -6.81 6.25
N LEU A 165 -6.02 -6.71 6.10
CA LEU A 165 -6.72 -5.42 6.08
C LEU A 165 -6.52 -4.61 7.38
N ALA A 166 -6.21 -5.26 8.50
CA ALA A 166 -5.89 -4.59 9.75
C ALA A 166 -4.63 -3.70 9.65
N MET A 167 -3.78 -3.87 8.63
CA MET A 167 -2.70 -2.92 8.33
C MET A 167 -3.21 -1.50 8.09
N LEU A 168 -4.39 -1.36 7.48
CA LEU A 168 -5.00 -0.06 7.19
C LEU A 168 -5.39 0.70 8.47
N LEU A 169 -5.73 -0.02 9.56
CA LEU A 169 -6.00 0.59 10.87
C LEU A 169 -4.75 1.20 11.52
N LYS A 170 -3.55 0.86 11.03
CA LYS A 170 -2.28 1.39 11.51
C LYS A 170 -1.85 2.66 10.76
N LEU A 171 -2.63 3.09 9.77
CA LEU A 171 -2.38 4.36 9.09
C LEU A 171 -2.53 5.51 10.08
N ARG A 172 -1.63 6.49 9.97
CA ARG A 172 -1.73 7.71 10.77
C ARG A 172 -3.02 8.47 10.43
N PRO A 173 -3.63 9.20 11.38
CA PRO A 173 -4.90 9.89 11.15
C PRO A 173 -4.95 10.74 9.86
N PRO A 174 -3.91 11.54 9.49
CA PRO A 174 -3.95 12.29 8.23
C PRO A 174 -3.99 11.42 6.98
N ALA A 175 -3.32 10.27 6.99
CA ALA A 175 -3.33 9.32 5.88
C ALA A 175 -4.67 8.57 5.81
N MET A 176 -5.18 8.11 6.95
CA MET A 176 -6.51 7.51 7.04
C MET A 176 -7.60 8.46 6.51
N PHE A 177 -7.56 9.73 6.92
CA PHE A 177 -8.48 10.75 6.41
C PHE A 177 -8.34 10.95 4.90
N MET A 178 -7.10 11.11 4.40
CA MET A 178 -6.82 11.33 2.97
C MET A 178 -7.32 10.19 2.08
N PHE A 179 -7.21 8.95 2.53
CA PHE A 179 -7.58 7.75 1.75
C PHE A 179 -8.91 7.12 2.20
N SER A 180 -9.67 7.80 3.06
CA SER A 180 -10.94 7.33 3.62
C SER A 180 -11.94 6.92 2.54
N ARG A 181 -12.04 7.69 1.44
CA ARG A 181 -12.93 7.39 0.32
C ARG A 181 -12.52 6.11 -0.43
N GLN A 182 -11.22 5.94 -0.71
CA GLN A 182 -10.68 4.74 -1.35
C GLN A 182 -10.91 3.51 -0.47
N ILE A 183 -10.66 3.65 0.84
CA ILE A 183 -10.90 2.59 1.83
C ILE A 183 -12.39 2.24 1.89
N ALA A 184 -13.28 3.21 2.07
CA ALA A 184 -14.72 2.98 2.14
C ALA A 184 -15.27 2.34 0.86
N PHE A 185 -14.83 2.78 -0.32
CA PHE A 185 -15.23 2.17 -1.59
C PHE A 185 -14.71 0.73 -1.71
N GLY A 186 -13.45 0.49 -1.37
CA GLY A 186 -12.86 -0.85 -1.39
C GLY A 186 -13.55 -1.82 -0.43
N LEU A 187 -13.98 -1.35 0.75
CA LEU A 187 -14.76 -2.12 1.70
C LEU A 187 -16.20 -2.36 1.22
N HIS A 188 -16.82 -1.37 0.58
CA HIS A 188 -18.13 -1.53 -0.03
C HIS A 188 -18.13 -2.66 -1.06
N GLU A 189 -17.19 -2.63 -2.00
CA GLU A 189 -17.04 -3.68 -3.02
C GLU A 189 -16.75 -5.05 -2.37
N LEU A 190 -15.90 -5.08 -1.33
CA LEU A 190 -15.55 -6.31 -0.64
C LEU A 190 -16.78 -6.93 0.00
N LEU A 191 -17.56 -6.15 0.75
CA LEU A 191 -18.77 -6.63 1.41
C LEU A 191 -19.83 -7.02 0.40
N ARG A 192 -20.02 -6.23 -0.66
CA ARG A 192 -20.98 -6.50 -1.72
C ARG A 192 -20.72 -7.84 -2.40
N ALA A 193 -19.46 -8.17 -2.66
CA ALA A 193 -19.08 -9.38 -3.39
C ALA A 193 -18.75 -10.59 -2.50
N ASN A 194 -18.27 -10.36 -1.27
CA ASN A 194 -17.60 -11.38 -0.45
C ASN A 194 -18.12 -11.50 0.99
N ALA A 195 -19.13 -10.71 1.42
CA ALA A 195 -19.62 -10.77 2.82
C ALA A 195 -20.04 -12.19 3.27
N ALA A 196 -20.61 -12.98 2.36
CA ALA A 196 -21.00 -14.37 2.64
C ALA A 196 -19.81 -15.28 2.99
N ASN A 197 -18.59 -14.92 2.59
CA ASN A 197 -17.37 -15.70 2.80
C ASN A 197 -16.61 -15.27 4.07
N VAL A 198 -17.13 -14.29 4.83
CA VAL A 198 -16.51 -13.83 6.07
C VAL A 198 -17.13 -14.58 7.25
N HIS A 199 -16.47 -15.66 7.69
CA HIS A 199 -17.04 -16.56 8.70
C HIS A 199 -16.62 -16.22 10.14
N ARG A 200 -15.44 -15.63 10.34
CA ARG A 200 -14.91 -15.38 11.70
C ARG A 200 -15.26 -13.99 12.22
N LYS A 201 -15.59 -13.93 13.51
CA LYS A 201 -15.87 -12.66 14.23
C LYS A 201 -14.70 -11.67 14.17
N GLU A 202 -13.47 -12.17 14.20
CA GLU A 202 -12.26 -11.33 14.14
C GLU A 202 -12.13 -10.57 12.82
N HIS A 203 -12.51 -11.17 11.69
CA HIS A 203 -12.51 -10.48 10.40
C HIS A 203 -13.60 -9.42 10.32
N TRP A 204 -14.80 -9.72 10.83
CA TRP A 204 -15.86 -8.72 10.96
C TRP A 204 -15.45 -7.54 11.83
N ALA A 205 -14.73 -7.80 12.94
CA ALA A 205 -14.21 -6.73 13.80
C ALA A 205 -13.24 -5.81 13.03
N VAL A 206 -12.35 -6.36 12.20
CA VAL A 206 -11.44 -5.57 11.35
C VAL A 206 -12.24 -4.72 10.34
N LEU A 207 -13.22 -5.31 9.65
CA LEU A 207 -14.03 -4.61 8.65
C LEU A 207 -14.84 -3.47 9.28
N PHE A 208 -15.46 -3.70 10.43
CA PHE A 208 -16.21 -2.66 11.14
C PHE A 208 -15.30 -1.56 11.69
N ALA A 209 -14.16 -1.91 12.29
CA ALA A 209 -13.19 -0.90 12.72
C ALA A 209 -12.71 -0.03 11.56
N LEU A 210 -12.54 -0.59 10.36
CA LEU A 210 -12.16 0.18 9.18
C LEU A 210 -13.28 1.09 8.70
N LEU A 211 -14.54 0.64 8.74
CA LEU A 211 -15.70 1.48 8.43
C LEU A 211 -15.85 2.63 9.43
N GLU A 212 -15.62 2.38 10.72
CA GLU A 212 -15.64 3.41 11.77
C GLU A 212 -14.50 4.42 11.57
N ALA A 213 -13.28 3.95 11.31
CA ALA A 213 -12.12 4.82 11.07
C ALA A 213 -12.27 5.67 9.79
N ALA A 214 -12.71 5.06 8.68
CA ALA A 214 -12.88 5.75 7.40
C ALA A 214 -14.14 6.62 7.34
N GLY A 215 -15.23 6.21 8.00
CA GLY A 215 -16.53 6.88 7.93
C GLY A 215 -16.80 7.88 9.07
N ALA A 216 -16.41 7.55 10.29
CA ALA A 216 -16.66 8.36 11.49
C ALA A 216 -15.39 9.06 12.02
N GLY A 217 -14.22 8.77 11.45
CA GLY A 217 -12.95 9.31 11.94
C GLY A 217 -12.54 8.76 13.31
N ALA A 218 -13.06 7.60 13.71
CA ALA A 218 -12.71 6.96 14.97
C ALA A 218 -11.33 6.28 14.84
N TYR A 219 -10.26 7.00 15.19
CA TYR A 219 -8.90 6.49 15.07
C TYR A 219 -8.49 5.70 16.33
N ALA A 220 -7.64 4.68 16.16
CA ALA A 220 -7.21 3.81 17.26
C ALA A 220 -6.53 4.59 18.41
N ASP A 221 -5.81 5.66 18.08
CA ASP A 221 -5.16 6.53 19.06
C ASP A 221 -6.20 7.28 19.93
N ASP A 222 -7.30 7.73 19.32
CA ASP A 222 -8.38 8.46 20.03
C ASP A 222 -9.11 7.55 21.03
N ILE A 223 -9.31 6.27 20.68
CA ILE A 223 -9.94 5.28 21.56
C ILE A 223 -9.03 4.98 22.76
N GLN A 224 -7.71 4.84 22.54
CA GLN A 224 -6.76 4.62 23.63
C GLN A 224 -6.60 5.85 24.54
N GLN A 225 -6.64 7.07 23.96
CA GLN A 225 -6.58 8.31 24.73
C GLN A 225 -7.84 8.50 25.57
N GLN A 226 -9.03 8.30 24.99
CA GLN A 226 -10.29 8.34 25.73
C GLN A 226 -10.35 7.30 26.86
N GLN A 227 -9.86 6.07 26.62
CA GLN A 227 -9.78 5.05 27.69
C GLN A 227 -8.82 5.46 28.81
N ARG A 228 -7.65 6.02 28.50
CA ARG A 228 -6.71 6.54 29.51
C ARG A 228 -7.28 7.71 30.30
N GLU A 229 -7.99 8.62 29.65
CA GLU A 229 -8.65 9.76 30.30
C GLU A 229 -9.80 9.30 31.21
N THR A 230 -10.59 8.32 30.78
CA THR A 230 -11.68 7.76 31.58
C THR A 230 -11.16 7.05 32.85
N VAL A 231 -10.09 6.26 32.71
CA VAL A 231 -9.42 5.61 33.85
C VAL A 231 -8.75 6.64 34.76
N GLY A 232 -8.04 7.62 34.21
CA GLY A 232 -7.42 8.71 34.98
C GLY A 232 -8.44 9.57 35.74
N SER A 233 -9.62 9.79 35.17
CA SER A 233 -10.74 10.47 35.85
C SER A 233 -11.22 9.66 37.05
N TYR A 234 -11.37 8.34 36.89
CA TYR A 234 -11.84 7.44 37.95
C TYR A 234 -10.87 7.37 39.14
N PHE A 235 -9.56 7.43 38.88
CA PHE A 235 -8.55 7.50 39.94
C PHE A 235 -8.51 8.88 40.61
N ARG A 236 -8.65 9.96 39.84
CA ARG A 236 -8.69 11.33 40.38
C ARG A 236 -9.87 11.54 41.32
N PHE A 237 -11.03 10.93 41.09
CA PHE A 237 -12.19 11.01 42.00
C PHE A 237 -12.03 10.20 43.29
N LYS A 238 -11.14 9.20 43.34
CA LYS A 238 -10.89 8.39 44.55
C LYS A 238 -9.86 9.00 45.51
N GLU A 239 -9.04 9.95 45.06
CA GLU A 239 -8.03 10.62 45.90
C GLU A 239 -8.56 11.86 46.65
N ILE A 240 -9.82 12.24 46.40
CA ILE A 240 -10.47 13.44 47.00
C ILE A 240 -11.60 13.05 47.97
N GLY A 241 -11.70 11.78 48.36
CA GLY A 241 -12.73 11.24 49.25
C GLY A 241 -12.16 10.70 50.55
#